data_AF-A0A1M6BVJ9-F1
#
_entry.id   AF-A0A1M6BVJ9-F1
#
_cell.length_a   1.000
_cell.length_b   1.000
_cell.length_c   1.000
_cell.angle_alpha   90.00
_cell.angle_beta   90.00
_cell.angle_gamma   90.00
#
_symmetry.space_group_name_H-M   'P 1'
#
loop_
_entity.id
_entity.type
_entity.pdbx_description
1 polymer ?
#
loop_
_entity_poly.entity_id
_entity_poly.type
_entity_poly.pdbx_seq_one_letter_code
_entity_poly.pdbx_strand_id
1 'polypeptide(L)'
;MKKMNIGRFICIGGILTTISVLFQSAPVFLPAIGLALSPLSTLPIAIAAVSNISLGITVFFSSALILVIVNAQEAIILLFTTGLLGIVMGILLYRKGIITSILFSSIALSLGMILLTYVVGIPAFAELTRTLSTTLIFLIFFSFSLAYASIWNICFKKFMNYLIKIKLIS
;
A
#
# COMPACT_ATOMS: atom_id res chain seq x y z
N MET A 1 15.56 -13.27 -11.81
CA MET A 1 15.59 -12.66 -10.45
C MET A 1 16.75 -13.30 -9.70
N LYS A 2 17.71 -12.50 -9.22
CA LYS A 2 18.84 -13.03 -8.41
C LYS A 2 18.26 -13.67 -7.14
N LYS A 3 18.68 -14.90 -6.80
CA LYS A 3 18.39 -15.48 -5.49
C LYS A 3 19.04 -14.59 -4.44
N MET A 4 18.22 -13.99 -3.59
CA MET A 4 18.72 -13.15 -2.50
C MET A 4 19.21 -14.07 -1.37
N ASN A 5 20.36 -13.73 -0.77
CA ASN A 5 20.83 -14.46 0.41
C ASN A 5 19.77 -14.35 1.52
N ILE A 6 19.51 -15.46 2.21
CA ILE A 6 18.55 -15.57 3.32
C ILE A 6 18.81 -14.49 4.38
N GLY A 7 20.08 -14.23 4.74
CA GLY A 7 20.41 -13.19 5.73
C GLY A 7 19.97 -11.80 5.27
N ARG A 8 20.23 -11.43 4.01
CA ARG A 8 19.76 -10.15 3.44
C ARG A 8 18.24 -10.09 3.34
N PHE A 9 17.59 -11.20 3.02
CA PHE A 9 16.13 -11.30 2.96
C PHE A 9 15.49 -10.97 4.30
N ILE A 10 16.00 -11.57 5.38
CA ILE A 10 15.48 -11.34 6.73
C ILE A 10 15.76 -9.91 7.17
N CYS A 11 17.00 -9.40 7.02
CA CYS A 11 17.33 -8.05 7.46
C CYS A 11 16.55 -6.97 6.71
N ILE A 12 16.51 -7.02 5.38
CA ILE A 12 15.80 -6.02 4.56
C ILE A 12 14.29 -6.15 4.80
N GLY A 13 13.76 -7.38 4.80
CA GLY A 13 12.34 -7.63 5.06
C GLY A 13 11.92 -7.13 6.44
N GLY A 14 12.73 -7.37 7.47
CA GLY A 14 12.48 -6.89 8.84
C GLY A 14 12.45 -5.37 8.91
N ILE A 15 13.45 -4.69 8.35
CA ILE A 15 13.50 -3.21 8.34
C ILE A 15 12.29 -2.62 7.62
N LEU A 16 11.96 -3.14 6.43
CA LEU A 16 10.82 -2.64 5.64
C LEU A 16 9.48 -2.93 6.33
N THR A 17 9.36 -4.08 7.01
CA THR A 17 8.20 -4.40 7.85
C THR A 17 8.04 -3.37 8.96
N THR A 18 9.10 -3.11 9.73
CA THR A 18 9.06 -2.15 10.84
C THR A 18 8.67 -0.76 10.36
N ILE A 19 9.24 -0.29 9.25
CA ILE A 19 8.91 1.03 8.69
C ILE A 19 7.44 1.06 8.23
N SER A 20 6.94 0.00 7.60
CA SER A 20 5.54 -0.08 7.16
C SER A 20 4.58 -0.04 8.35
N VAL A 21 4.86 -0.79 9.41
CA VAL A 21 4.08 -0.78 10.67
C VAL A 21 4.12 0.60 11.33
N LEU A 22 5.28 1.26 11.38
CA LEU A 22 5.41 2.60 11.97
C LEU A 22 4.53 3.62 11.25
N PHE A 23 4.56 3.66 9.92
CA PHE A 23 3.72 4.59 9.16
C PHE A 23 2.24 4.24 9.28
N GLN A 24 1.88 2.97 9.15
CA GLN A 24 0.48 2.57 9.19
C GLN A 24 -0.14 2.72 10.58
N SER A 25 0.63 2.57 11.65
CA SER A 25 0.15 2.79 13.03
C SER A 25 0.18 4.25 13.46
N ALA A 26 0.74 5.16 12.66
CA ALA A 26 0.81 6.58 12.99
C ALA A 26 -0.55 7.22 13.35
N PRO A 27 -1.69 6.90 12.70
CA PRO A 27 -3.01 7.42 13.09
C PRO A 27 -3.41 7.08 14.53
N VAL A 28 -2.91 5.96 15.07
CA VAL A 28 -3.23 5.49 16.42
C VAL A 28 -2.58 6.37 17.49
N PHE A 29 -1.34 6.81 17.24
CA PHE A 29 -0.55 7.58 18.20
C PHE A 29 -0.65 9.10 17.97
N LEU A 30 -0.88 9.52 16.73
CA LEU A 30 -0.95 10.93 16.33
C LEU A 30 -2.25 11.15 15.53
N PRO A 31 -3.38 11.41 16.20
CA PRO A 31 -4.63 11.69 15.49
C PRO A 31 -4.48 12.89 14.54
N ALA A 32 -5.17 12.85 13.40
CA ALA A 32 -5.05 13.75 12.24
C ALA A 32 -3.71 13.68 11.48
N ILE A 33 -2.56 13.95 12.12
CA ILE A 33 -1.25 13.94 11.43
C ILE A 33 -0.91 12.53 10.94
N GLY A 34 -1.19 11.53 11.76
CA GLY A 34 -0.97 10.12 11.41
C GLY A 34 -1.78 9.66 10.20
N LEU A 35 -2.96 10.23 9.95
CA LEU A 35 -3.76 9.91 8.75
C LEU A 35 -3.05 10.35 7.46
N ALA A 36 -2.28 11.44 7.50
CA ALA A 36 -1.45 11.87 6.37
C ALA A 36 -0.19 11.00 6.20
N LEU A 37 0.30 10.38 7.29
CA LEU A 37 1.48 9.52 7.28
C LEU A 37 1.16 8.06 6.92
N SER A 38 -0.02 7.56 7.27
CA SER A 38 -0.48 6.20 6.99
C SER A 38 -0.23 5.74 5.55
N PRO A 39 -0.52 6.55 4.51
CA PRO A 39 -0.32 6.11 3.14
C PRO A 39 1.15 5.96 2.72
N LEU A 40 2.11 6.47 3.51
CA LEU A 40 3.53 6.20 3.31
C LEU A 40 3.91 4.74 3.60
N SER A 41 3.05 3.96 4.27
CA SER A 41 3.24 2.52 4.47
C SER A 41 3.29 1.73 3.16
N THR A 42 2.73 2.28 2.07
CA THR A 42 2.78 1.76 0.69
C THR A 42 4.22 1.65 0.17
N LEU A 43 5.09 2.59 0.55
CA LEU A 43 6.46 2.71 0.02
C LEU A 43 7.33 1.52 0.41
N PRO A 44 7.49 1.17 1.70
CA PRO A 44 8.29 0.00 2.10
C PRO A 44 7.84 -1.30 1.42
N ILE A 45 6.53 -1.51 1.30
CA ILE A 45 5.95 -2.70 0.67
C ILE A 45 6.22 -2.71 -0.85
N ALA A 46 6.10 -1.56 -1.51
CA ALA A 46 6.41 -1.44 -2.93
C ALA A 46 7.90 -1.67 -3.21
N ILE A 47 8.81 -1.08 -2.42
CA ILE A 47 10.27 -1.29 -2.53
C ILE A 47 10.60 -2.77 -2.36
N ALA A 48 9.98 -3.40 -1.36
CA ALA A 48 10.09 -4.82 -1.09
C ALA A 48 9.69 -5.67 -2.32
N ALA A 49 8.51 -5.38 -2.88
CA ALA A 49 7.96 -6.10 -4.04
C ALA A 49 8.77 -5.88 -5.35
N VAL A 50 9.33 -4.69 -5.56
CA VAL A 50 10.23 -4.42 -6.71
C VAL A 50 11.49 -5.26 -6.60
N SER A 51 12.07 -5.34 -5.40
CA SER A 51 13.32 -6.06 -5.14
C SER A 51 13.13 -7.56 -5.31
N ASN A 52 12.08 -8.12 -4.70
CA ASN A 52 11.68 -9.51 -4.88
C ASN A 52 10.20 -9.68 -4.51
N ILE A 53 9.39 -10.30 -5.38
CA ILE A 53 7.97 -10.56 -5.13
C ILE A 53 7.77 -11.28 -3.78
N SER A 54 8.56 -12.32 -3.51
CA SER A 54 8.43 -13.08 -2.26
C SER A 54 8.72 -12.21 -1.04
N LEU A 55 9.65 -11.25 -1.16
CA LEU A 55 9.96 -10.31 -0.09
C LEU A 55 8.82 -9.29 0.09
N GLY A 56 8.25 -8.76 -1.00
CA GLY A 56 7.05 -7.92 -0.96
C GLY A 56 5.86 -8.57 -0.25
N ILE A 57 5.56 -9.83 -0.62
CA ILE A 57 4.48 -10.61 0.03
C ILE A 57 4.78 -10.82 1.52
N THR A 58 6.03 -11.16 1.85
CA THR A 58 6.43 -11.40 3.24
C THR A 58 6.27 -10.12 4.07
N VAL A 59 6.78 -8.98 3.58
CA VAL A 59 6.68 -7.67 4.25
C VAL A 59 5.24 -7.24 4.44
N PHE A 60 4.37 -7.47 3.45
CA PHE A 60 2.96 -7.14 3.54
C PHE A 60 2.25 -7.94 4.65
N PHE A 61 2.39 -9.27 4.66
CA PHE A 61 1.74 -10.10 5.67
C PHE A 61 2.35 -9.93 7.06
N SER A 62 3.67 -9.79 7.17
CA SER A 62 4.31 -9.53 8.47
C SER A 62 3.85 -8.20 9.06
N SER A 63 3.73 -7.15 8.23
CA SER A 63 3.25 -5.84 8.69
C SER A 63 1.81 -5.92 9.15
N ALA A 64 0.94 -6.61 8.40
CA ALA A 64 -0.44 -6.82 8.79
C ALA A 64 -0.56 -7.58 10.12
N LEU A 65 0.20 -8.68 10.31
CA LEU A 65 0.17 -9.47 11.54
C LEU A 65 0.61 -8.65 12.76
N ILE A 66 1.67 -7.86 12.63
CA ILE A 66 2.12 -6.98 13.73
C ILE A 66 1.07 -5.90 14.01
N LEU A 67 0.49 -5.30 12.97
CA LEU A 67 -0.55 -4.29 13.12
C LEU A 67 -1.81 -4.85 13.79
N VAL A 68 -2.19 -6.11 13.59
CA VAL A 68 -3.33 -6.70 14.31
C VAL A 68 -3.15 -6.60 15.83
N ILE A 69 -1.91 -6.74 16.32
CA ILE A 69 -1.58 -6.62 17.74
C ILE A 69 -1.66 -5.15 18.20
N VAL A 70 -1.28 -4.20 17.34
CA VAL A 70 -1.28 -2.76 17.66
C VAL A 70 -2.68 -2.17 17.56
N ASN A 71 -3.32 -2.33 16.40
CA ASN A 71 -4.68 -1.88 16.11
C ASN A 71 -5.26 -2.67 14.92
N ALA A 72 -6.33 -3.42 15.16
CA ALA A 72 -7.00 -4.23 14.14
C ALA A 72 -7.55 -3.40 12.96
N GLN A 73 -8.03 -2.17 13.20
CA GLN A 73 -8.58 -1.31 12.16
C GLN A 73 -7.49 -0.92 11.14
N GLU A 74 -6.31 -0.51 11.61
CA GLU A 74 -5.19 -0.14 10.74
C GLU A 74 -4.62 -1.35 9.99
N ALA A 75 -4.63 -2.53 10.60
CA ALA A 75 -4.26 -3.78 9.93
C ALA A 75 -5.18 -4.09 8.75
N ILE A 76 -6.49 -3.93 8.94
CA ILE A 76 -7.50 -4.16 7.92
C ILE A 76 -7.37 -3.13 6.80
N ILE A 77 -7.14 -1.85 7.12
CA ILE A 77 -6.87 -0.81 6.12
C ILE A 77 -5.64 -1.17 5.29
N LEU A 78 -4.53 -1.60 5.92
CA LEU A 78 -3.33 -2.04 5.21
C LEU A 78 -3.62 -3.20 4.25
N LEU A 79 -4.31 -4.23 4.73
CA LEU A 79 -4.59 -5.45 3.97
C LEU A 79 -5.37 -5.16 2.68
N PHE A 80 -6.36 -4.28 2.75
CA PHE A 80 -7.26 -4.04 1.63
C PHE A 80 -6.88 -2.81 0.78
N THR A 81 -6.13 -1.85 1.30
CA THR A 81 -5.84 -0.60 0.57
C THR A 81 -4.36 -0.33 0.40
N THR A 82 -3.69 0.28 1.38
CA THR A 82 -2.33 0.80 1.28
C THR A 82 -1.30 -0.31 1.02
N GLY A 83 -1.41 -1.44 1.72
CA GLY A 83 -0.52 -2.57 1.50
C GLY A 83 -0.76 -3.29 0.16
N LEU A 84 -2.03 -3.51 -0.20
CA LEU A 84 -2.41 -4.11 -1.48
C LEU A 84 -1.91 -3.27 -2.66
N LEU A 85 -2.12 -1.95 -2.59
CA LEU A 85 -1.61 -0.98 -3.56
C LEU A 85 -0.08 -1.08 -3.69
N GLY A 86 0.63 -1.14 -2.57
CA GLY A 86 2.09 -1.28 -2.54
C GLY A 86 2.58 -2.53 -3.27
N ILE A 87 1.97 -3.69 -3.03
CA ILE A 87 2.29 -4.94 -3.74
C ILE A 87 2.03 -4.79 -5.24
N VAL A 88 0.83 -4.39 -5.62
CA VAL A 88 0.40 -4.35 -7.03
C VAL A 88 1.30 -3.38 -7.81
N MET A 89 1.53 -2.19 -7.27
CA MET A 89 2.43 -1.19 -7.82
C MET A 89 3.86 -1.72 -7.95
N GLY A 90 4.44 -2.27 -6.88
CA GLY A 90 5.82 -2.74 -6.89
C GLY A 90 6.07 -3.88 -7.87
N ILE A 91 5.11 -4.79 -8.04
CA ILE A 91 5.22 -5.91 -8.99
C ILE A 91 5.11 -5.43 -10.44
N LEU A 92 4.10 -4.61 -10.74
CA LEU A 92 3.72 -4.31 -12.13
C LEU A 92 4.57 -3.20 -12.75
N LEU A 93 4.97 -2.20 -11.97
CA LEU A 93 5.63 -0.99 -12.48
C LEU A 93 6.89 -1.28 -13.31
N TYR A 94 7.72 -2.21 -12.85
CA TYR A 94 8.96 -2.60 -13.55
C TYR A 94 8.82 -3.79 -14.50
N ARG A 95 7.71 -4.55 -14.43
CA ARG A 95 7.51 -5.75 -15.26
C ARG A 95 6.61 -5.52 -16.48
N LYS A 96 5.60 -4.66 -16.34
CA LYS A 96 4.54 -4.45 -17.35
C LYS A 96 4.38 -2.97 -17.72
N GLY A 97 5.09 -2.07 -17.04
CA GLY A 97 5.10 -0.63 -17.33
C GLY A 97 4.15 0.20 -16.46
N ILE A 98 4.23 1.52 -16.61
CA ILE A 98 3.50 2.49 -15.77
C ILE A 98 1.98 2.41 -15.95
N ILE A 99 1.49 2.28 -17.19
CA ILE A 99 0.05 2.32 -17.50
C ILE A 99 -0.66 1.11 -16.90
N THR A 100 -0.10 -0.09 -17.09
CA THR A 100 -0.65 -1.32 -16.52
C THR A 100 -0.63 -1.28 -15.01
N SER A 101 0.48 -0.80 -14.41
CA SER A 101 0.59 -0.62 -12.97
C SER A 101 -0.50 0.32 -12.42
N ILE A 102 -0.74 1.46 -13.06
CA ILE A 102 -1.80 2.41 -12.64
C ILE A 102 -3.19 1.76 -12.71
N LEU A 103 -3.52 1.09 -13.81
CA LEU A 103 -4.84 0.47 -13.99
C LEU A 103 -5.12 -0.59 -12.92
N PHE A 104 -4.20 -1.54 -12.75
CA PHE A 104 -4.35 -2.59 -11.73
C PHE A 104 -4.33 -2.04 -10.30
N SER A 105 -3.49 -1.04 -10.03
CA SER A 105 -3.43 -0.34 -8.75
C SER A 105 -4.76 0.36 -8.43
N SER A 106 -5.37 1.00 -9.42
CA SER A 106 -6.65 1.69 -9.28
C SER A 106 -7.79 0.71 -9.01
N ILE A 107 -7.82 -0.41 -9.75
CA ILE A 107 -8.81 -1.47 -9.54
C ILE A 107 -8.64 -2.06 -8.13
N ALA A 108 -7.41 -2.41 -7.75
CA ALA A 108 -7.10 -2.97 -6.43
C ALA A 108 -7.55 -2.03 -5.29
N LEU A 109 -7.24 -0.74 -5.39
CA LEU A 109 -7.63 0.24 -4.38
C LEU A 109 -9.14 0.47 -4.33
N SER A 110 -9.79 0.55 -5.49
CA SER A 110 -11.24 0.73 -5.56
C SER A 110 -11.99 -0.44 -4.92
N LEU A 111 -11.62 -1.67 -5.25
CA LEU A 111 -12.15 -2.88 -4.62
C LEU A 111 -11.87 -2.90 -3.11
N GLY A 112 -10.66 -2.53 -2.71
CA GLY A 112 -10.28 -2.39 -1.30
C GLY A 112 -11.22 -1.46 -0.53
N MET A 113 -11.45 -0.25 -1.05
CA MET A 113 -12.35 0.72 -0.41
C MET A 113 -13.80 0.24 -0.37
N ILE A 114 -14.29 -0.41 -1.44
CA ILE A 114 -15.64 -1.00 -1.46
C ILE A 114 -15.78 -2.06 -0.36
N LEU A 115 -14.80 -2.96 -0.24
CA LEU A 115 -14.79 -4.01 0.80
C LEU A 115 -14.75 -3.40 2.21
N LEU A 116 -13.88 -2.42 2.44
CA LEU A 116 -13.81 -1.71 3.73
C LEU A 116 -15.13 -1.01 4.10
N THR A 117 -15.82 -0.48 3.10
CA THR A 117 -17.04 0.29 3.29
C THR A 117 -18.25 -0.60 3.56
N TYR A 118 -18.46 -1.66 2.77
CA TYR A 118 -19.67 -2.49 2.84
C TYR A 118 -19.51 -3.77 3.67
N VAL A 119 -18.31 -4.34 3.76
CA VAL A 119 -18.09 -5.61 4.49
C VAL A 119 -17.55 -5.34 5.89
N VAL A 120 -16.54 -4.47 6.01
CA VAL A 120 -15.93 -4.17 7.32
C VAL A 120 -16.71 -3.08 8.06
N GLY A 121 -17.32 -2.13 7.35
CA GLY A 121 -18.15 -1.08 7.95
C GLY A 121 -17.34 -0.07 8.77
N ILE A 122 -16.14 0.32 8.30
CA ILE A 122 -15.33 1.32 9.01
C ILE A 122 -16.12 2.64 9.10
N PRO A 123 -16.26 3.25 10.30
CA PRO A 123 -17.15 4.40 10.52
C PRO A 123 -16.92 5.56 9.55
N ALA A 124 -15.65 5.87 9.27
CA ALA A 124 -15.25 6.94 8.37
C ALA A 124 -15.80 6.79 6.94
N PHE A 125 -15.94 5.56 6.45
CA PHE A 125 -16.50 5.30 5.12
C PHE A 125 -18.02 5.09 5.17
N ALA A 126 -18.52 4.51 6.27
CA ALA A 126 -19.94 4.25 6.45
C ALA A 126 -20.79 5.53 6.51
N GLU A 127 -20.30 6.61 7.13
CA GLU A 127 -21.03 7.89 7.17
C GLU A 127 -21.24 8.49 5.77
N LEU A 128 -20.25 8.36 4.89
CA LEU A 128 -20.33 8.82 3.49
C LEU A 128 -21.39 8.06 2.70
N THR A 129 -21.61 6.77 3.03
CA THR A 129 -22.61 5.94 2.33
C THR A 129 -24.06 6.27 2.71
N ARG A 130 -24.29 6.88 3.88
CA ARG A 130 -25.65 7.20 4.34
C ARG A 130 -26.24 8.44 3.65
N THR A 131 -25.39 9.29 3.08
CA THR A 131 -25.78 10.57 2.50
C THR A 131 -25.85 10.53 0.97
N LEU A 132 -25.18 9.58 0.32
CA LEU A 132 -25.05 9.51 -1.14
C LEU A 132 -25.66 8.23 -1.72
N SER A 133 -26.02 8.27 -3.00
CA SER A 133 -26.48 7.07 -3.71
C SER A 133 -25.32 6.09 -3.95
N THR A 134 -25.63 4.79 -3.97
CA THR A 134 -24.64 3.72 -4.19
C THR A 134 -23.84 3.94 -5.48
N THR A 135 -24.51 4.29 -6.58
CA THR A 135 -23.87 4.58 -7.87
C THR A 135 -22.86 5.74 -7.80
N LEU A 136 -23.20 6.82 -7.08
CA LEU A 136 -22.28 7.94 -6.90
C LEU A 136 -21.04 7.55 -6.10
N ILE A 137 -21.19 6.72 -5.06
CA ILE A 137 -20.08 6.26 -4.23
C ILE A 137 -19.08 5.43 -5.04
N PHE A 138 -19.56 4.51 -5.88
CA PHE A 138 -18.69 3.75 -6.79
C PHE A 138 -17.90 4.67 -7.72
N LEU A 139 -18.56 5.68 -8.30
CA LEU A 139 -17.91 6.64 -9.19
C LEU A 139 -16.85 7.47 -8.46
N ILE A 140 -17.15 7.95 -7.25
CA ILE A 140 -16.22 8.71 -6.41
C ILE A 140 -15.02 7.85 -6.05
N PHE A 141 -15.23 6.63 -5.56
CA PHE A 141 -14.15 5.71 -5.17
C PHE A 141 -13.28 5.34 -6.35
N PHE A 142 -13.86 5.07 -7.52
CA PHE A 142 -13.10 4.77 -8.72
C PHE A 142 -12.27 5.99 -9.17
N SER A 143 -12.88 7.18 -9.21
CA SER A 143 -12.22 8.42 -9.62
C SER A 143 -11.07 8.79 -8.66
N PHE A 144 -11.32 8.69 -7.36
CA PHE A 144 -10.31 8.86 -6.33
C PHE A 144 -9.18 7.84 -6.49
N SER A 145 -9.52 6.57 -6.70
CA SER A 145 -8.52 5.51 -6.86
C SER A 145 -7.62 5.75 -8.05
N LEU A 146 -8.20 6.18 -9.17
CA LEU A 146 -7.46 6.48 -10.39
C LEU A 146 -6.48 7.63 -10.17
N ALA A 147 -6.93 8.73 -9.57
CA ALA A 147 -6.08 9.89 -9.27
C ALA A 147 -4.96 9.49 -8.28
N TYR A 148 -5.33 8.81 -7.20
CA TYR A 148 -4.43 8.41 -6.14
C TYR A 148 -3.36 7.43 -6.62
N ALA A 149 -3.77 6.36 -7.31
CA ALA A 149 -2.85 5.37 -7.87
C ALA A 149 -1.92 6.00 -8.93
N SER A 150 -2.42 6.95 -9.73
CA SER A 150 -1.60 7.65 -10.72
C SER A 150 -0.49 8.46 -10.05
N ILE A 151 -0.83 9.27 -9.04
CA ILE A 151 0.14 10.08 -8.29
C ILE A 151 1.19 9.15 -7.66
N TRP A 152 0.76 8.09 -6.98
CA TRP A 152 1.69 7.16 -6.33
C TRP A 152 2.62 6.45 -7.31
N ASN A 153 2.08 5.90 -8.40
CA ASN A 153 2.90 5.20 -9.39
C ASN A 153 3.95 6.14 -10.02
N ILE A 154 3.58 7.39 -10.31
CA ILE A 154 4.50 8.38 -10.88
C ILE A 154 5.58 8.77 -9.87
N CYS A 155 5.18 9.10 -8.64
CA CYS A 155 6.10 9.44 -7.55
C CYS A 155 7.06 8.29 -7.24
N PHE A 156 6.53 7.07 -7.14
CA PHE A 156 7.30 5.87 -6.86
C PHE A 156 8.31 5.56 -7.97
N LYS A 157 7.91 5.67 -9.24
CA LYS A 157 8.83 5.50 -10.38
C LYS A 157 9.99 6.50 -10.32
N LYS A 158 9.71 7.78 -10.05
CA LYS A 158 10.76 8.81 -9.92
C LYS A 158 11.71 8.48 -8.77
N PHE A 159 11.16 8.10 -7.61
CA PHE A 159 11.93 7.74 -6.42
C PHE A 159 12.83 6.52 -6.66
N MET A 160 12.30 5.45 -7.24
CA MET A 160 13.06 4.24 -7.52
C MET A 160 14.15 4.46 -8.58
N ASN A 161 13.88 5.26 -9.62
CA ASN A 161 14.90 5.64 -10.59
C ASN A 161 16.06 6.41 -9.94
N TYR A 162 15.77 7.24 -8.95
CA TYR A 162 16.79 7.94 -8.16
C TYR A 162 17.63 6.96 -7.33
N LEU A 163 16.99 6.01 -6.65
CA LEU A 163 17.69 4.97 -5.87
C LEU A 163 18.60 4.09 -6.73
N ILE A 164 18.15 3.71 -7.93
CA ILE A 164 18.95 2.92 -8.89
C ILE A 164 20.16 3.73 -9.35
N LYS A 165 19.98 5.04 -9.65
CA LYS A 165 21.07 5.93 -10.07
C LYS A 165 22.18 6.05 -9.03
N ILE A 166 21.85 5.92 -7.75
CA ILE A 166 22.80 5.98 -6.63
C ILE A 166 23.51 4.63 -6.38
N LYS A 167 23.27 3.58 -7.18
CA LYS A 167 23.82 2.21 -6.97
C LYS A 167 23.48 1.60 -5.60
N LEU A 168 22.46 2.11 -4.90
CA LEU A 168 22.01 1.53 -3.62
C LEU A 168 21.37 0.13 -3.79
N ILE A 169 20.99 -0.23 -5.01
CA ILE A 169 20.34 -1.50 -5.35
C ILE A 169 21.05 -2.09 -6.59
N SER A 170 22.04 -2.97 -6.40
CA SER A 170 22.66 -3.82 -7.44
C SER A 170 22.96 -5.22 -6.95
#